data_AF-A0A0F2MB06-F1
#
_entry.id   AF-A0A0F2MB06-F1
#
_cell.length_a   1.000
_cell.length_b   1.000
_cell.length_c   1.000
_cell.angle_alpha   90.00
_cell.angle_beta   90.00
_cell.angle_gamma   90.00
#
_symmetry.space_group_name_H-M   'P 1'
#
loop_
_entity.id
_entity.type
_entity.pdbx_description
1 polymer ?
#
loop_
_entity_poly.entity_id
_entity_poly.type
_entity_poly.pdbx_seq_one_letter_code
_entity_poly.pdbx_strand_id
1 'polypeptide(L)'
;MTAGEAAPAPAPAAGGSGLGPGTGKGSYLPPLYLPWVPAAVMVVVIVSFFTHRRGSIRSPHNLGLADQKSESLLPSFLSSFSNSGSNRPRRHPRRPSSSSCISSLVAAVAYFAAAVAIVVLVLAAMHSLRQFAAHAAVASSVAGGLAFGAPSPASWSGSVPKASTCDATSQWPGWKGIQYAFIFGDSYTQTGFNYSITPTPSIDNPLGNPPYPGWTSSNGPNWVGFLSTKYNASRLRTYNLAYGGATVDSDIVQPYRPTVLSMKDQVHSEFLPGFTNHGNSDTDVSETHPSAPNAPAWQGNDTLFAIWIGINDVGNSYHHGVDGVNGTTEINRRIFEVYGDMVGMLYNAGGRNFVFLTVPPVDRSPLTAAGGDAAAQALEKADIAAFNSLLKDGLAADLKSQHADHANVWVVDTGLVFNAAMDDPASFPQTAGLKNTTSFCAAYGK
;
A
#
# COMPACT_ATOMS: atom_id res chain seq x y z
N MET A 1 45.05 -38.61 8.33
CA MET A 1 45.59 -38.33 6.99
C MET A 1 44.38 -38.40 6.06
N THR A 2 43.79 -37.26 5.70
CA THR A 2 44.01 -36.52 4.42
C THR A 2 43.57 -37.30 3.17
N ALA A 3 42.93 -36.75 2.14
CA ALA A 3 42.18 -35.50 1.94
C ALA A 3 41.59 -35.54 0.50
N GLY A 4 40.65 -34.65 0.15
CA GLY A 4 40.19 -34.41 -1.22
C GLY A 4 38.94 -35.21 -1.66
N GLU A 5 38.09 -34.70 -2.56
CA GLU A 5 38.09 -33.37 -3.20
C GLU A 5 36.66 -33.04 -3.70
N ALA A 6 36.29 -31.76 -3.76
CA ALA A 6 34.92 -31.33 -4.09
C ALA A 6 34.75 -30.99 -5.58
N ALA A 7 33.64 -31.41 -6.18
CA ALA A 7 33.26 -31.04 -7.55
C ALA A 7 32.42 -29.74 -7.56
N PRO A 8 32.61 -28.83 -8.54
CA PRO A 8 31.97 -27.51 -8.56
C PRO A 8 30.57 -27.52 -9.19
N ALA A 9 29.74 -26.55 -8.77
CA ALA A 9 28.42 -26.28 -9.35
C ALA A 9 28.52 -25.59 -10.73
N PRO A 10 27.56 -25.81 -11.65
CA PRO A 10 27.55 -25.17 -12.96
C PRO A 10 27.08 -23.69 -12.90
N ALA A 11 27.77 -22.83 -13.65
CA ALA A 11 27.38 -21.43 -13.85
C ALA A 11 26.31 -21.29 -14.96
N PRO A 12 25.43 -20.26 -14.91
CA PRO A 12 24.44 -20.03 -15.95
C PRO A 12 25.07 -19.49 -17.24
N ALA A 13 24.62 -20.01 -18.39
CA ALA A 13 25.13 -19.63 -19.70
C ALA A 13 24.60 -18.27 -20.17
N ALA A 14 25.48 -17.47 -20.77
CA ALA A 14 25.09 -16.28 -21.53
C ALA A 14 24.89 -16.66 -23.01
N GLY A 15 23.81 -16.15 -23.62
CA GLY A 15 23.54 -16.29 -25.06
C GLY A 15 22.64 -15.15 -25.55
N GLY A 16 22.99 -14.53 -26.67
CA GLY A 16 22.25 -13.39 -27.23
C GLY A 16 22.30 -13.33 -28.76
N SER A 17 21.60 -12.34 -29.34
CA SER A 17 21.21 -12.17 -30.77
C SER A 17 20.17 -13.20 -31.27
N GLY A 18 19.17 -12.89 -32.12
CA GLY A 18 18.69 -11.67 -32.81
C GLY A 18 17.60 -12.07 -33.86
N LEU A 19 16.80 -11.24 -34.56
CA LEU A 19 16.57 -9.79 -34.71
C LEU A 19 15.14 -9.58 -35.32
N GLY A 20 14.42 -8.46 -35.06
CA GLY A 20 13.28 -8.05 -35.92
C GLY A 20 12.17 -7.19 -35.24
N PRO A 21 11.65 -6.10 -35.86
CA PRO A 21 11.00 -5.02 -35.11
C PRO A 21 9.45 -4.98 -35.13
N GLY A 22 8.86 -4.55 -34.02
CA GLY A 22 7.46 -4.10 -33.91
C GLY A 22 7.37 -2.86 -33.03
N THR A 23 6.96 -1.72 -33.59
CA THR A 23 7.00 -0.42 -32.90
C THR A 23 5.75 -0.18 -32.06
N GLY A 24 5.85 -0.37 -30.74
CA GLY A 24 4.89 0.13 -29.76
C GLY A 24 5.63 0.93 -28.69
N LYS A 25 5.54 2.26 -28.70
CA LYS A 25 6.09 3.12 -27.63
C LYS A 25 5.17 3.10 -26.40
N GLY A 26 5.08 1.96 -25.73
CA GLY A 26 4.71 1.92 -24.33
C GLY A 26 5.87 2.49 -23.52
N SER A 27 5.66 3.62 -22.85
CA SER A 27 6.64 4.18 -21.91
C SER A 27 6.68 3.33 -20.64
N TYR A 28 7.43 2.23 -20.68
CA TYR A 28 7.75 1.43 -19.50
C TYR A 28 8.44 2.32 -18.46
N LEU A 29 7.73 2.62 -17.37
CA LEU A 29 8.33 3.21 -16.19
C LEU A 29 9.27 2.17 -15.53
N PRO A 30 10.47 2.58 -15.06
CA PRO A 30 11.42 1.67 -14.44
C PRO A 30 10.90 1.12 -13.10
N PRO A 31 11.37 -0.07 -12.67
CA PRO A 31 10.73 -0.87 -11.62
C PRO A 31 10.79 -0.25 -10.23
N LEU A 32 9.71 -0.50 -9.48
CA LEU A 32 9.49 -0.03 -8.12
C LEU A 32 10.30 -0.81 -7.07
N TYR A 33 11.51 -0.34 -6.79
CA TYR A 33 11.93 -0.31 -5.40
C TYR A 33 11.18 0.84 -4.71
N LEU A 34 10.42 0.52 -3.66
CA LEU A 34 9.67 1.47 -2.84
C LEU A 34 10.38 1.70 -1.48
N PRO A 35 11.50 2.43 -1.42
CA PRO A 35 12.16 2.80 -0.16
C PRO A 35 11.41 3.96 0.51
N TRP A 36 10.09 3.80 0.71
CA TRP A 36 9.22 4.89 1.15
C TRP A 36 8.51 4.74 2.48
N VAL A 37 8.62 3.61 3.17
CA VAL A 37 8.15 3.56 4.57
C VAL A 37 9.31 3.75 5.54
N PRO A 38 9.38 4.87 6.26
CA PRO A 38 10.28 4.99 7.39
C PRO A 38 9.95 3.90 8.39
N ALA A 39 10.97 3.16 8.85
CA ALA A 39 10.81 2.14 9.89
C ALA A 39 10.02 2.63 11.12
N ALA A 40 10.09 3.94 11.42
CA ALA A 40 9.27 4.62 12.42
C ALA A 40 7.75 4.44 12.24
N VAL A 41 7.20 4.60 11.03
CA VAL A 41 5.75 4.47 10.76
C VAL A 41 5.33 3.00 10.90
N MET A 42 6.15 2.06 10.43
CA MET A 42 5.96 0.63 10.66
C MET A 42 5.91 0.27 12.16
N VAL A 43 6.78 0.89 12.98
CA VAL A 43 6.73 0.73 14.44
C VAL A 43 5.41 1.25 15.02
N VAL A 44 4.86 2.37 14.52
CA VAL A 44 3.59 2.88 15.03
C VAL A 44 2.43 1.94 14.72
N VAL A 45 2.36 1.37 13.50
CA VAL A 45 1.31 0.38 13.15
C VAL A 45 1.31 -0.78 14.16
N ILE A 46 2.49 -1.27 14.54
CA ILE A 46 2.63 -2.30 15.58
C ILE A 46 2.24 -1.79 16.95
N VAL A 47 2.75 -0.63 17.38
CA VAL A 47 2.53 -0.14 18.74
C VAL A 47 1.04 0.12 18.94
N SER A 48 0.36 0.76 17.99
CA SER A 48 -1.07 1.03 18.03
C SER A 48 -1.94 -0.23 18.09
N PHE A 49 -1.55 -1.32 17.41
CA PHE A 49 -2.37 -2.54 17.36
C PHE A 49 -1.87 -3.68 18.28
N PHE A 50 -0.61 -4.09 18.13
CA PHE A 50 -0.02 -5.24 18.81
C PHE A 50 0.38 -4.97 20.27
N THR A 51 0.53 -3.71 20.72
CA THR A 51 0.89 -3.42 22.13
C THR A 51 -0.28 -2.91 22.99
N HIS A 52 -1.28 -2.25 22.41
CA HIS A 52 -2.38 -1.62 23.15
C HIS A 52 -3.51 -2.56 23.58
N ARG A 53 -3.63 -3.78 23.02
CA ARG A 53 -4.57 -4.80 23.54
C ARG A 53 -4.00 -5.60 24.73
N ARG A 54 -3.27 -4.94 25.63
CA ARG A 54 -3.11 -5.41 27.02
C ARG A 54 -4.42 -5.08 27.75
N GLY A 55 -4.98 -6.05 28.48
CA GLY A 55 -6.40 -6.05 28.83
C GLY A 55 -6.89 -4.91 29.74
N SER A 56 -8.16 -4.56 29.53
CA SER A 56 -9.08 -3.82 30.42
C SER A 56 -8.71 -2.42 30.95
N ILE A 57 -9.43 -1.41 30.42
CA ILE A 57 -9.94 -0.21 31.10
C ILE A 57 -8.97 0.57 32.01
N ARG A 58 -8.40 1.66 31.46
CA ARG A 58 -8.47 3.03 32.04
C ARG A 58 -7.94 4.07 31.06
N SER A 59 -8.60 5.23 30.99
CA SER A 59 -8.17 6.37 30.16
C SER A 59 -7.17 7.25 30.94
N PRO A 60 -6.01 7.62 30.38
CA PRO A 60 -5.09 8.57 30.99
C PRO A 60 -5.42 10.01 30.55
N HIS A 61 -6.24 10.71 31.33
CA HIS A 61 -6.13 12.17 31.42
C HIS A 61 -5.03 12.54 32.42
N ASN A 62 -4.39 13.69 32.18
CA ASN A 62 -3.44 14.39 33.06
C ASN A 62 -2.10 13.69 33.35
N LEU A 63 -1.09 14.04 32.55
CA LEU A 63 0.21 14.47 33.09
C LEU A 63 0.55 15.84 32.49
N GLY A 64 0.78 16.82 33.36
CA GLY A 64 1.00 18.21 32.97
C GLY A 64 2.48 18.56 32.77
N LEU A 65 2.68 19.63 31.99
CA LEU A 65 3.72 20.66 32.11
C LEU A 65 4.90 20.37 33.07
N ALA A 66 6.09 20.29 32.49
CA ALA A 66 7.30 20.83 33.11
C ALA A 66 8.06 21.67 32.05
N ASP A 67 8.32 22.93 32.38
CA ASP A 67 9.09 23.86 31.55
C ASP A 67 10.53 23.37 31.30
N GLN A 68 11.08 23.70 30.12
CA GLN A 68 12.42 24.30 30.09
C GLN A 68 12.60 25.27 28.92
N LYS A 69 12.93 26.52 29.25
CA LYS A 69 13.28 27.59 28.32
C LYS A 69 14.80 27.71 28.16
N SER A 70 15.24 27.98 26.93
CA SER A 70 16.36 28.89 26.59
C SER A 70 16.39 29.00 25.06
N GLU A 71 16.04 30.14 24.47
CA GLU A 71 17.00 31.21 24.13
C GLU A 71 18.13 30.69 23.24
N SER A 72 17.99 30.75 21.91
CA SER A 72 18.17 31.92 21.02
C SER A 72 19.64 32.32 20.83
N LEU A 73 20.05 32.43 19.55
CA LEU A 73 20.82 33.56 18.99
C LEU A 73 21.20 33.26 17.53
N LEU A 74 20.69 34.09 16.61
CA LEU A 74 21.29 34.31 15.29
C LEU A 74 22.49 35.26 15.42
N PRO A 75 23.35 35.37 14.39
CA PRO A 75 23.15 36.54 13.55
C PRO A 75 23.28 36.28 12.04
N SER A 76 22.50 37.06 11.29
CA SER A 76 22.50 37.15 9.84
C SER A 76 23.75 37.88 9.30
N PHE A 77 24.16 37.59 8.06
CA PHE A 77 24.90 38.54 7.23
C PHE A 77 24.34 38.60 5.81
N LEU A 78 24.16 39.82 5.30
CA LEU A 78 23.76 40.14 3.93
C LEU A 78 24.96 40.69 3.17
N SER A 79 25.12 40.32 1.90
CA SER A 79 25.65 41.25 0.89
C SER A 79 25.18 40.85 -0.51
N SER A 80 24.83 41.85 -1.31
CA SER A 80 24.34 41.75 -2.69
C SER A 80 25.45 42.13 -3.66
N PHE A 81 25.46 41.57 -4.88
CA PHE A 81 25.95 42.27 -6.06
C PHE A 81 25.18 41.83 -7.33
N SER A 82 25.17 42.70 -8.34
CA SER A 82 24.28 42.64 -9.51
C SER A 82 25.04 42.97 -10.81
N ASN A 83 24.36 42.79 -11.95
CA ASN A 83 24.74 43.14 -13.34
C ASN A 83 25.86 42.29 -13.98
N SER A 84 25.91 42.10 -15.32
CA SER A 84 25.03 42.51 -16.44
C SER A 84 25.34 41.66 -17.68
N GLY A 85 24.57 41.80 -18.78
CA GLY A 85 25.04 41.37 -20.11
C GLY A 85 23.94 41.06 -21.13
N SER A 86 23.68 41.99 -22.05
CA SER A 86 22.80 41.78 -23.21
C SER A 86 23.59 41.69 -24.52
N ASN A 87 23.07 40.98 -25.53
CA ASN A 87 23.05 41.53 -26.90
C ASN A 87 22.20 40.73 -27.92
N ARG A 88 21.68 41.47 -28.90
CA ARG A 88 21.04 41.02 -30.15
C ARG A 88 21.50 41.99 -31.25
N PRO A 89 21.50 41.59 -32.53
CA PRO A 89 21.03 42.53 -33.56
C PRO A 89 20.05 41.94 -34.59
N ARG A 90 19.41 42.85 -35.35
CA ARG A 90 18.39 42.61 -36.40
C ARG A 90 18.99 42.79 -37.81
N ARG A 91 18.26 42.38 -38.87
CA ARG A 91 17.98 43.23 -40.09
C ARG A 91 17.00 42.60 -41.13
N HIS A 92 15.77 43.12 -41.18
CA HIS A 92 15.09 43.85 -42.29
C HIS A 92 14.95 43.30 -43.76
N PRO A 93 14.04 43.86 -44.63
CA PRO A 93 13.06 43.05 -45.39
C PRO A 93 13.00 43.30 -46.93
N ARG A 94 12.05 42.64 -47.64
CA ARG A 94 11.53 43.03 -48.98
C ARG A 94 10.00 42.83 -49.12
N ARG A 95 9.40 43.45 -50.14
CA ARG A 95 7.95 43.63 -50.41
C ARG A 95 7.52 42.95 -51.76
N PRO A 96 6.27 43.01 -52.27
CA PRO A 96 5.53 41.81 -52.73
C PRO A 96 5.19 41.77 -54.23
N SER A 97 4.57 40.67 -54.69
CA SER A 97 3.93 40.57 -56.02
C SER A 97 2.60 39.78 -56.01
N SER A 98 1.53 40.47 -56.42
CA SER A 98 0.35 39.97 -57.15
C SER A 98 -0.03 38.47 -57.11
N SER A 99 -1.07 38.14 -56.33
CA SER A 99 -2.09 37.10 -56.64
C SER A 99 -3.25 37.22 -55.63
N SER A 100 -4.18 38.15 -55.85
CA SER A 100 -5.28 38.40 -54.91
C SER A 100 -6.60 38.69 -55.62
N CYS A 101 -7.24 37.62 -56.11
CA CYS A 101 -8.67 37.54 -56.40
C CYS A 101 -9.01 36.08 -56.72
N ILE A 102 -9.43 35.29 -55.71
CA ILE A 102 -10.17 34.01 -55.77
C ILE A 102 -10.27 33.39 -54.35
N SER A 103 -9.26 33.58 -53.50
CA SER A 103 -9.19 32.97 -52.15
C SER A 103 -10.21 33.50 -51.13
N SER A 104 -10.81 34.68 -51.35
CA SER A 104 -11.68 35.33 -50.35
C SER A 104 -13.09 34.75 -50.24
N LEU A 105 -13.56 33.97 -51.23
CA LEU A 105 -14.90 33.36 -51.18
C LEU A 105 -14.91 32.07 -50.35
N VAL A 106 -13.85 31.25 -50.46
CA VAL A 106 -13.72 29.98 -49.72
C VAL A 106 -13.52 30.22 -48.21
N ALA A 107 -12.73 31.23 -47.86
CA ALA A 107 -12.50 31.60 -46.45
C ALA A 107 -13.78 32.10 -45.75
N ALA A 108 -14.64 32.86 -46.46
CA ALA A 108 -15.90 33.35 -45.92
C ALA A 108 -16.91 32.23 -45.62
N VAL A 109 -17.02 31.24 -46.53
CA VAL A 109 -17.90 30.07 -46.34
C VAL A 109 -17.41 29.19 -45.19
N ALA A 110 -16.10 28.99 -45.05
CA ALA A 110 -15.51 28.24 -43.93
C ALA A 110 -15.76 28.93 -42.57
N TYR A 111 -15.64 30.25 -42.50
CA TYR A 111 -15.96 31.02 -41.29
C TYR A 111 -17.45 30.94 -40.92
N PHE A 112 -18.34 30.97 -41.91
CA PHE A 112 -19.78 30.85 -41.67
C PHE A 112 -20.16 29.45 -41.16
N ALA A 113 -19.57 28.39 -41.72
CA ALA A 113 -19.77 27.02 -41.26
C ALA A 113 -19.26 26.81 -39.82
N ALA A 114 -18.07 27.37 -39.48
CA ALA A 114 -17.54 27.32 -38.12
C ALA A 114 -18.42 28.09 -37.11
N ALA A 115 -18.92 29.28 -37.49
CA ALA A 115 -19.83 30.04 -36.65
C ALA A 115 -21.16 29.31 -36.39
N VAL A 116 -21.73 28.67 -37.41
CA VAL A 116 -22.95 27.85 -37.25
C VAL A 116 -22.68 26.62 -36.37
N ALA A 117 -21.55 25.93 -36.53
CA ALA A 117 -21.18 24.80 -35.67
C ALA A 117 -21.02 25.21 -34.19
N ILE A 118 -20.42 26.37 -33.92
CA ILE A 118 -20.31 26.93 -32.56
C ILE A 118 -21.69 27.29 -32.00
N VAL A 119 -22.58 27.90 -32.78
CA VAL A 119 -23.95 28.20 -32.34
C VAL A 119 -24.74 26.91 -32.05
N VAL A 120 -24.59 25.85 -32.85
CA VAL A 120 -25.21 24.55 -32.59
C VAL A 120 -24.66 23.90 -31.31
N LEU A 121 -23.34 23.98 -31.06
CA LEU A 121 -22.72 23.50 -29.82
C LEU A 121 -23.17 24.28 -28.58
N VAL A 122 -23.29 25.62 -28.68
CA VAL A 122 -23.80 26.47 -27.59
C VAL A 122 -25.29 26.21 -27.34
N LEU A 123 -26.10 26.03 -28.38
CA LEU A 123 -27.52 25.67 -28.24
C LEU A 123 -27.71 24.26 -27.67
N ALA A 124 -26.86 23.30 -28.03
CA ALA A 124 -26.85 21.96 -27.43
C ALA A 124 -26.46 22.02 -25.94
N ALA A 125 -25.41 22.76 -25.58
CA ALA A 125 -25.03 22.99 -24.18
C ALA A 125 -26.16 23.67 -23.38
N MET A 126 -26.85 24.67 -23.97
CA MET A 126 -28.01 25.31 -23.36
C MET A 126 -29.23 24.39 -23.24
N HIS A 127 -29.38 23.38 -24.09
CA HIS A 127 -30.41 22.34 -23.95
C HIS A 127 -30.08 21.37 -22.80
N SER A 128 -28.83 20.93 -22.69
CA SER A 128 -28.36 20.10 -21.56
C SER A 128 -28.46 20.82 -20.21
N LEU A 129 -28.18 22.14 -20.18
CA LEU A 129 -28.36 22.98 -18.98
C LEU A 129 -29.83 23.13 -18.56
N ARG A 130 -30.80 22.97 -19.47
CA ARG A 130 -32.24 22.98 -19.11
C ARG A 130 -32.74 21.68 -18.48
N GLN A 131 -32.05 20.55 -18.67
CA GLN A 131 -32.45 19.29 -18.04
C GLN A 131 -31.91 19.13 -16.61
N PHE A 132 -30.87 19.86 -16.21
CA PHE A 132 -30.39 19.90 -14.82
C PHE A 132 -31.21 20.82 -13.89
N ALA A 133 -32.09 21.66 -14.42
CA ALA A 133 -32.90 22.59 -13.63
C ALA A 133 -34.17 21.96 -12.98
N ALA A 134 -34.47 20.68 -13.26
CA ALA A 134 -35.75 20.05 -12.91
C ALA A 134 -35.76 19.25 -11.59
N HIS A 135 -34.64 19.12 -10.86
CA HIS A 135 -34.57 18.39 -9.58
C HIS A 135 -34.12 19.22 -8.37
N ALA A 136 -33.91 20.53 -8.52
CA ALA A 136 -33.52 21.44 -7.45
C ALA A 136 -34.72 22.16 -6.79
N ALA A 137 -35.82 21.45 -6.54
CA ALA A 137 -37.10 22.03 -6.08
C ALA A 137 -37.75 21.31 -4.88
N VAL A 138 -36.95 20.66 -4.02
CA VAL A 138 -37.41 20.16 -2.69
C VAL A 138 -36.33 20.43 -1.61
N ALA A 139 -36.01 21.71 -1.38
CA ALA A 139 -35.10 22.13 -0.30
C ALA A 139 -35.31 23.60 0.14
N SER A 140 -36.56 24.01 0.36
CA SER A 140 -36.89 25.33 0.93
C SER A 140 -37.76 25.20 2.18
N SER A 141 -37.13 24.78 3.28
CA SER A 141 -37.61 25.07 4.63
C SER A 141 -36.41 25.28 5.57
N VAL A 142 -36.55 26.24 6.48
CA VAL A 142 -35.58 26.59 7.54
C VAL A 142 -34.24 27.21 7.07
N ALA A 143 -34.33 28.36 6.37
CA ALA A 143 -33.27 29.36 6.47
C ALA A 143 -33.43 30.12 7.81
N GLY A 144 -32.61 29.77 8.81
CA GLY A 144 -32.83 30.21 10.20
C GLY A 144 -31.55 30.32 11.03
N GLY A 145 -30.63 31.18 10.59
CA GLY A 145 -29.45 31.59 11.37
C GLY A 145 -28.23 30.66 11.26
N LEU A 146 -27.09 31.24 10.89
CA LEU A 146 -25.86 31.28 11.70
C LEU A 146 -24.78 32.04 10.90
N ALA A 147 -24.12 33.01 11.54
CA ALA A 147 -22.99 33.69 10.95
C ALA A 147 -21.72 32.83 11.09
N PHE A 148 -20.95 32.69 10.01
CA PHE A 148 -19.67 31.97 10.03
C PHE A 148 -18.58 32.80 10.72
N GLY A 149 -18.43 32.60 12.04
CA GLY A 149 -17.16 32.86 12.71
C GLY A 149 -16.17 31.75 12.37
N ALA A 150 -14.90 32.10 12.10
CA ALA A 150 -13.85 31.11 11.88
C ALA A 150 -13.62 30.29 13.17
N PRO A 151 -13.54 28.94 13.10
CA PRO A 151 -13.32 28.13 14.29
C PRO A 151 -11.90 28.32 14.82
N SER A 152 -11.79 28.53 16.15
CA SER A 152 -10.51 28.50 16.86
C SER A 152 -9.97 27.06 16.98
N PRO A 153 -8.67 26.84 17.26
CA PRO A 153 -8.02 25.51 17.18
C PRO A 153 -8.43 24.48 18.25
N ALA A 154 -9.52 24.72 18.99
CA ALA A 154 -9.88 24.00 20.21
C ALA A 154 -11.22 23.22 20.05
N SER A 155 -11.26 22.26 19.14
CA SER A 155 -12.42 21.34 19.00
C SER A 155 -12.11 19.93 18.49
N TRP A 156 -10.83 19.55 18.35
CA TRP A 156 -10.43 18.16 18.10
C TRP A 156 -10.37 17.34 19.40
N SER A 157 -11.47 17.36 20.16
CA SER A 157 -11.76 16.35 21.19
C SER A 157 -12.83 15.37 20.68
N GLY A 158 -12.69 14.95 19.42
CA GLY A 158 -13.47 13.85 18.87
C GLY A 158 -13.09 12.58 19.61
N SER A 159 -14.00 12.08 20.44
CA SER A 159 -13.85 10.76 21.05
C SER A 159 -13.68 9.73 19.93
N VAL A 160 -12.53 9.05 19.89
CA VAL A 160 -12.32 7.88 19.02
C VAL A 160 -13.53 6.96 19.19
N PRO A 161 -14.25 6.58 18.12
CA PRO A 161 -15.40 5.70 18.23
C PRO A 161 -15.02 4.47 19.04
N LYS A 162 -15.73 4.24 20.15
CA LYS A 162 -15.48 3.09 21.01
C LYS A 162 -15.72 1.83 20.19
N ALA A 163 -14.64 1.17 19.78
CA ALA A 163 -14.71 -0.04 18.97
C ALA A 163 -15.69 -1.03 19.61
N SER A 164 -16.55 -1.64 18.78
CA SER A 164 -17.42 -2.71 19.21
C SER A 164 -16.55 -3.83 19.80
N THR A 165 -16.68 -4.05 21.12
CA THR A 165 -15.97 -5.10 21.82
C THR A 165 -16.69 -6.41 21.58
N CYS A 166 -16.47 -7.00 20.40
CA CYS A 166 -16.63 -8.44 20.25
C CYS A 166 -15.55 -9.10 21.11
N ASP A 167 -15.97 -9.95 22.06
CA ASP A 167 -15.03 -10.77 22.81
C ASP A 167 -14.32 -11.73 21.87
N ALA A 168 -13.04 -11.98 22.15
CA ALA A 168 -12.26 -12.96 21.38
C ALA A 168 -12.71 -14.38 21.73
N THR A 169 -12.72 -15.26 20.73
CA THR A 169 -13.08 -16.68 20.91
C THR A 169 -12.03 -17.39 21.75
N SER A 170 -12.33 -18.61 22.20
CA SER A 170 -11.38 -19.48 22.91
C SER A 170 -10.11 -19.83 22.12
N GLN A 171 -10.09 -19.55 20.80
CA GLN A 171 -8.90 -19.70 19.96
C GLN A 171 -7.88 -18.57 20.15
N TRP A 172 -8.20 -17.50 20.86
CA TRP A 172 -7.25 -16.43 21.20
C TRP A 172 -6.80 -16.55 22.66
N PRO A 173 -5.61 -17.13 22.94
CA PRO A 173 -5.07 -17.24 24.29
C PRO A 173 -4.47 -15.91 24.80
N GLY A 174 -4.63 -14.82 24.04
CA GLY A 174 -3.87 -13.58 24.22
C GLY A 174 -2.42 -13.71 23.76
N TRP A 175 -1.76 -12.56 23.61
CA TRP A 175 -0.39 -12.45 23.08
C TRP A 175 0.67 -13.31 23.77
N LYS A 176 0.46 -13.70 25.04
CA LYS A 176 1.38 -14.58 25.77
C LYS A 176 1.30 -16.05 25.34
N GLY A 177 0.14 -16.48 24.82
CA GLY A 177 -0.08 -17.85 24.35
C GLY A 177 0.20 -18.06 22.86
N ILE A 178 0.28 -16.99 22.06
CA ILE A 178 0.70 -17.08 20.66
C ILE A 178 2.20 -17.40 20.60
N GLN A 179 2.54 -18.53 19.99
CA GLN A 179 3.89 -19.07 19.83
C GLN A 179 4.43 -18.91 18.41
N TYR A 180 3.54 -18.92 17.41
CA TYR A 180 3.89 -18.90 16.00
C TYR A 180 3.19 -17.74 15.28
N ALA A 181 3.81 -17.24 14.22
CA ALA A 181 3.14 -16.39 13.25
C ALA A 181 3.51 -16.79 11.83
N PHE A 182 2.51 -16.95 10.98
CA PHE A 182 2.66 -17.02 9.52
C PHE A 182 2.26 -15.66 8.95
N ILE A 183 3.19 -15.04 8.22
CA ILE A 183 3.04 -13.70 7.69
C ILE A 183 3.09 -13.75 6.17
N PHE A 184 2.09 -13.15 5.53
CA PHE A 184 1.92 -13.09 4.08
C PHE A 184 1.84 -11.63 3.63
N GLY A 185 2.23 -11.35 2.39
CA GLY A 185 2.16 -9.99 1.87
C GLY A 185 3.22 -9.64 0.85
N ASP A 186 3.49 -8.35 0.73
CA ASP A 186 4.44 -7.82 -0.24
C ASP A 186 5.73 -7.23 0.35
N SER A 187 6.39 -6.36 -0.44
CA SER A 187 7.57 -5.56 -0.07
C SER A 187 7.48 -4.85 1.28
N TYR A 188 6.29 -4.41 1.73
CA TYR A 188 6.12 -3.75 3.03
C TYR A 188 6.34 -4.72 4.21
N THR A 189 6.33 -6.02 3.92
CA THR A 189 6.31 -7.12 4.88
C THR A 189 7.49 -8.09 4.70
N GLN A 190 8.05 -8.22 3.49
CA GLN A 190 9.19 -9.10 3.18
C GLN A 190 10.39 -8.92 4.14
N THR A 191 10.93 -10.05 4.61
CA THR A 191 12.29 -10.17 5.17
C THR A 191 13.20 -11.13 4.38
N GLY A 192 12.68 -11.78 3.33
CA GLY A 192 13.42 -12.69 2.45
C GLY A 192 13.60 -14.11 3.00
N PHE A 193 12.77 -14.53 3.96
CA PHE A 193 12.80 -15.88 4.51
C PHE A 193 12.50 -16.93 3.44
N ASN A 194 13.26 -18.02 3.46
CA ASN A 194 13.03 -19.19 2.61
C ASN A 194 12.65 -20.37 3.51
N TYR A 195 11.45 -20.90 3.27
CA TYR A 195 10.84 -21.95 4.11
C TYR A 195 11.54 -23.31 3.99
N SER A 196 12.26 -23.57 2.90
CA SER A 196 12.89 -24.86 2.58
C SER A 196 14.30 -25.02 3.14
N ILE A 197 14.85 -24.00 3.82
CA ILE A 197 16.24 -23.99 4.31
C ILE A 197 16.34 -23.71 5.81
N THR A 198 17.52 -23.99 6.37
CA THR A 198 17.86 -23.71 7.77
C THR A 198 18.80 -22.49 7.88
N PRO A 199 18.85 -21.81 9.04
CA PRO A 199 18.03 -22.02 10.24
C PRO A 199 16.56 -21.63 10.03
N THR A 200 15.65 -22.39 10.62
CA THR A 200 14.23 -22.04 10.72
C THR A 200 13.94 -21.23 11.99
N PRO A 201 12.80 -20.51 12.07
CA PRO A 201 12.43 -19.74 13.24
C PRO A 201 12.48 -20.53 14.55
N SER A 202 13.26 -20.03 15.50
CA SER A 202 13.45 -20.60 16.82
C SER A 202 13.27 -19.54 17.91
N ILE A 203 13.35 -19.92 19.18
CA ILE A 203 13.25 -18.98 20.31
C ILE A 203 14.36 -17.92 20.28
N ASP A 204 15.59 -18.35 20.00
CA ASP A 204 16.78 -17.49 20.04
C ASP A 204 17.05 -16.80 18.68
N ASN A 205 16.43 -17.31 17.60
CA ASN A 205 16.41 -16.70 16.28
C ASN A 205 14.97 -16.68 15.72
N PRO A 206 14.13 -15.70 16.14
CA PRO A 206 12.68 -15.70 15.88
C PRO A 206 12.27 -15.55 14.41
N LEU A 207 13.20 -15.24 13.51
CA LEU A 207 12.96 -15.11 12.06
C LEU A 207 13.70 -16.15 11.23
N GLY A 208 14.58 -16.96 11.83
CA GLY A 208 15.33 -18.00 11.13
C GLY A 208 16.34 -17.43 10.12
N ASN A 209 15.97 -17.43 8.85
CA ASN A 209 16.81 -16.98 7.74
C ASN A 209 16.13 -15.87 6.93
N PRO A 210 16.88 -15.05 6.17
CA PRO A 210 18.30 -14.75 6.32
C PRO A 210 18.63 -14.06 7.67
N PRO A 211 19.90 -13.79 8.00
CA PRO A 211 20.27 -13.08 9.23
C PRO A 211 19.54 -11.73 9.38
N TYR A 212 19.05 -11.44 10.59
CA TYR A 212 18.33 -10.22 10.93
C TYR A 212 19.10 -8.94 10.54
N PRO A 213 18.44 -7.90 9.95
CA PRO A 213 16.99 -7.75 9.73
C PRO A 213 16.43 -8.46 8.49
N GLY A 214 17.26 -9.18 7.75
CA GLY A 214 16.93 -9.76 6.46
C GLY A 214 16.81 -8.72 5.34
N TRP A 215 16.16 -9.12 4.24
CA TRP A 215 16.01 -8.32 3.03
C TRP A 215 14.68 -7.57 3.08
N THR A 216 14.74 -6.29 3.46
CA THR A 216 13.58 -5.43 3.71
C THR A 216 13.53 -4.27 2.72
N SER A 217 12.34 -3.73 2.46
CA SER A 217 12.15 -2.47 1.70
C SER A 217 12.41 -1.19 2.51
N SER A 218 12.75 -1.32 3.80
CA SER A 218 13.09 -0.21 4.68
C SER A 218 14.60 -0.17 4.94
N ASN A 219 15.09 0.90 5.55
CA ASN A 219 16.52 1.10 5.84
C ASN A 219 17.00 0.31 7.08
N GLY A 220 16.37 -0.83 7.38
CA GLY A 220 16.46 -1.57 8.64
C GLY A 220 15.23 -2.45 8.86
N PRO A 221 14.97 -2.92 10.09
CA PRO A 221 13.82 -3.78 10.39
C PRO A 221 12.50 -3.18 9.92
N ASN A 222 11.68 -3.99 9.26
CA ASN A 222 10.30 -3.64 8.93
C ASN A 222 9.35 -4.02 10.08
N TRP A 223 8.04 -3.98 9.84
CA TRP A 223 7.08 -4.22 10.90
C TRP A 223 7.16 -5.63 11.50
N VAL A 224 7.41 -6.64 10.66
CA VAL A 224 7.60 -8.04 11.09
C VAL A 224 8.80 -8.14 12.03
N GLY A 225 9.93 -7.54 11.64
CA GLY A 225 11.14 -7.51 12.47
C GLY A 225 10.90 -6.94 13.88
N PHE A 226 10.13 -5.86 13.98
CA PHE A 226 9.80 -5.24 15.26
C PHE A 226 8.76 -6.03 16.08
N LEU A 227 7.77 -6.65 15.44
CA LEU A 227 6.80 -7.54 16.09
C LEU A 227 7.52 -8.74 16.72
N SER A 228 8.41 -9.39 15.97
CA SER A 228 9.09 -10.62 16.40
C SER A 228 10.20 -10.39 17.43
N THR A 229 10.82 -9.21 17.47
CA THR A 229 12.03 -8.98 18.32
C THR A 229 11.89 -7.93 19.42
N LYS A 230 10.98 -6.95 19.29
CA LYS A 230 10.92 -5.77 20.20
C LYS A 230 9.58 -5.61 20.90
N TYR A 231 8.49 -5.89 20.20
CA TYR A 231 7.12 -5.74 20.72
C TYR A 231 6.42 -7.09 20.95
N ASN A 232 7.18 -8.18 20.91
CA ASN A 232 6.68 -9.50 21.30
C ASN A 232 6.25 -9.51 22.78
N ALA A 233 5.21 -10.28 23.10
CA ALA A 233 4.85 -10.61 24.48
C ALA A 233 5.05 -12.11 24.78
N SER A 234 5.61 -12.83 23.80
CA SER A 234 5.91 -14.25 23.79
C SER A 234 7.20 -14.47 22.97
N ARG A 235 7.73 -15.70 22.97
CA ARG A 235 8.88 -16.08 22.13
C ARG A 235 8.40 -16.47 20.73
N LEU A 236 7.94 -15.47 19.98
CA LEU A 236 7.25 -15.62 18.70
C LEU A 236 8.19 -16.14 17.60
N ARG A 237 7.91 -17.33 17.07
CA ARG A 237 8.57 -17.92 15.90
C ARG A 237 7.82 -17.49 14.64
N THR A 238 8.46 -16.67 13.81
CA THR A 238 7.82 -15.94 12.71
C THR A 238 8.30 -16.45 11.36
N TYR A 239 7.37 -17.06 10.62
CA TYR A 239 7.56 -17.59 9.28
C TYR A 239 6.99 -16.57 8.30
N ASN A 240 7.87 -15.80 7.66
CA ASN A 240 7.49 -14.64 6.86
C ASN A 240 7.62 -14.93 5.36
N LEU A 241 6.52 -15.38 4.76
CA LEU A 241 6.44 -15.78 3.34
C LEU A 241 6.22 -14.57 2.41
N ALA A 242 6.08 -13.36 2.95
CA ALA A 242 5.86 -12.15 2.15
C ALA A 242 7.00 -11.89 1.13
N TYR A 243 6.62 -11.63 -0.13
CA TYR A 243 7.52 -11.48 -1.26
C TYR A 243 7.44 -10.09 -1.91
N GLY A 244 8.59 -9.47 -2.19
CA GLY A 244 8.67 -8.10 -2.71
C GLY A 244 7.98 -7.91 -4.06
N GLY A 245 7.03 -6.98 -4.11
CA GLY A 245 6.23 -6.67 -5.30
C GLY A 245 5.07 -7.64 -5.58
N ALA A 246 4.76 -8.55 -4.64
CA ALA A 246 3.63 -9.46 -4.76
C ALA A 246 2.30 -8.71 -4.95
N THR A 247 1.51 -9.20 -5.90
CA THR A 247 0.06 -8.98 -6.00
C THR A 247 -0.67 -10.15 -5.34
N VAL A 248 -1.99 -10.09 -5.20
CA VAL A 248 -2.80 -11.23 -4.72
C VAL A 248 -2.69 -12.41 -5.69
N ASP A 249 -2.86 -12.14 -6.99
CA ASP A 249 -2.70 -13.11 -8.09
C ASP A 249 -2.06 -12.43 -9.31
N SER A 250 -0.96 -13.01 -9.80
CA SER A 250 -0.23 -12.52 -10.97
C SER A 250 -1.02 -12.61 -12.28
N ASP A 251 -2.03 -13.48 -12.35
CA ASP A 251 -2.92 -13.64 -13.50
C ASP A 251 -4.02 -12.55 -13.57
N ILE A 252 -4.24 -11.83 -12.47
CA ILE A 252 -5.22 -10.73 -12.39
C ILE A 252 -4.51 -9.38 -12.50
N VAL A 253 -3.48 -9.15 -11.68
CA VAL A 253 -2.63 -7.97 -11.75
C VAL A 253 -1.17 -8.42 -11.82
N GLN A 254 -0.51 -8.11 -12.93
CA GLN A 254 0.87 -8.52 -13.14
C GLN A 254 1.81 -7.76 -12.18
N PRO A 255 2.71 -8.46 -11.47
CA PRO A 255 3.79 -7.82 -10.73
C PRO A 255 4.89 -7.31 -11.68
N TYR A 256 5.83 -6.52 -11.15
CA TYR A 256 6.89 -5.89 -11.94
C TYR A 256 7.83 -6.86 -12.69
N ARG A 257 7.82 -8.15 -12.34
CA ARG A 257 8.51 -9.26 -13.03
C ARG A 257 7.72 -10.57 -12.87
N PRO A 258 7.69 -11.47 -13.87
CA PRO A 258 6.97 -12.75 -13.81
C PRO A 258 7.56 -13.78 -12.83
N THR A 259 8.68 -13.48 -12.18
CA THR A 259 9.33 -14.33 -11.16
C THR A 259 8.97 -13.94 -9.73
N VAL A 260 8.07 -12.95 -9.56
CA VAL A 260 7.59 -12.48 -8.26
C VAL A 260 6.49 -13.43 -7.79
N LEU A 261 6.65 -14.00 -6.59
CA LEU A 261 5.62 -14.85 -6.00
C LEU A 261 4.42 -13.99 -5.56
N SER A 262 3.24 -14.31 -6.05
CA SER A 262 1.98 -13.71 -5.60
C SER A 262 1.59 -14.21 -4.20
N MET A 263 0.61 -13.58 -3.54
CA MET A 263 0.12 -14.10 -2.25
C MET A 263 -0.52 -15.50 -2.41
N LYS A 264 -1.16 -15.75 -3.56
CA LYS A 264 -1.60 -17.08 -3.99
C LYS A 264 -0.46 -18.10 -3.99
N ASP A 265 0.72 -17.76 -4.50
CA ASP A 265 1.90 -18.63 -4.44
C ASP A 265 2.41 -18.83 -3.01
N GLN A 266 2.44 -17.76 -2.19
CA GLN A 266 2.86 -17.85 -0.78
C GLN A 266 1.96 -18.82 0.02
N VAL A 267 0.67 -18.93 -0.32
CA VAL A 267 -0.26 -19.89 0.30
C VAL A 267 -0.12 -21.28 -0.33
N HIS A 268 -0.32 -21.41 -1.64
CA HIS A 268 -0.35 -22.70 -2.34
C HIS A 268 1.00 -23.41 -2.43
N SER A 269 2.05 -22.66 -2.78
CA SER A 269 3.35 -23.21 -3.15
C SER A 269 4.32 -23.24 -1.98
N GLU A 270 4.11 -22.41 -0.95
CA GLU A 270 4.98 -22.35 0.24
C GLU A 270 4.27 -22.79 1.53
N PHE A 271 3.16 -22.14 1.93
CA PHE A 271 2.56 -22.41 3.24
C PHE A 271 1.98 -23.82 3.36
N LEU A 272 1.08 -24.22 2.46
CA LEU A 272 0.41 -25.52 2.51
C LEU A 272 1.43 -26.68 2.51
N PRO A 273 2.30 -26.83 1.49
CA PRO A 273 3.27 -27.93 1.47
C PRO A 273 4.40 -27.77 2.49
N GLY A 274 4.72 -26.54 2.92
CA GLY A 274 5.79 -26.27 3.86
C GLY A 274 5.44 -26.62 5.31
N PHE A 275 4.21 -26.30 5.74
CA PHE A 275 3.84 -26.26 7.17
C PHE A 275 2.59 -27.06 7.53
N THR A 276 1.99 -27.78 6.59
CA THR A 276 0.77 -28.54 6.81
C THR A 276 0.90 -29.96 6.24
N ASN A 277 -0.06 -30.85 6.50
CA ASN A 277 -0.15 -32.15 5.82
C ASN A 277 -0.84 -32.04 4.44
N HIS A 278 -1.12 -30.83 3.96
CA HIS A 278 -1.67 -30.59 2.64
C HIS A 278 -0.54 -30.43 1.61
N GLY A 279 -0.81 -30.84 0.36
CA GLY A 279 0.04 -30.55 -0.79
C GLY A 279 -0.11 -29.09 -1.23
N ASN A 280 -0.37 -28.87 -2.53
CA ASN A 280 -0.64 -27.53 -3.05
C ASN A 280 -2.15 -27.17 -3.08
N SER A 281 -3.00 -27.92 -2.37
CA SER A 281 -4.44 -27.70 -2.24
C SER A 281 -4.91 -28.11 -0.84
N ASP A 282 -5.89 -27.41 -0.28
CA ASP A 282 -6.53 -27.76 0.99
C ASP A 282 -7.30 -29.10 0.95
N THR A 283 -7.60 -29.63 -0.24
CA THR A 283 -8.20 -30.96 -0.43
C THR A 283 -7.19 -32.07 -0.72
N ASP A 284 -5.96 -31.73 -1.11
CA ASP A 284 -4.87 -32.67 -1.34
C ASP A 284 -4.13 -32.94 -0.04
N VAL A 285 -4.50 -34.01 0.68
CA VAL A 285 -3.83 -34.40 1.93
C VAL A 285 -2.72 -35.40 1.62
N SER A 286 -1.47 -34.99 1.84
CA SER A 286 -0.32 -35.87 1.68
C SER A 286 -0.18 -36.84 2.86
N GLU A 287 0.21 -38.08 2.56
CA GLU A 287 0.67 -39.04 3.58
C GLU A 287 2.06 -38.68 4.15
N THR A 288 2.79 -37.76 3.52
CA THR A 288 4.08 -37.26 4.02
C THR A 288 3.91 -36.03 4.90
N HIS A 289 4.75 -35.94 5.93
CA HIS A 289 4.87 -34.75 6.79
C HIS A 289 5.25 -33.46 6.03
N PRO A 290 5.03 -32.27 6.63
CA PRO A 290 5.31 -30.99 5.98
C PRO A 290 6.76 -30.88 5.49
N SER A 291 6.96 -30.24 4.34
CA SER A 291 8.26 -30.21 3.65
C SER A 291 9.30 -29.25 4.25
N ALA A 292 8.90 -28.30 5.10
CA ALA A 292 9.86 -27.39 5.74
C ALA A 292 10.73 -28.13 6.77
N PRO A 293 12.07 -27.91 6.77
CA PRO A 293 12.96 -28.56 7.73
C PRO A 293 12.65 -28.11 9.17
N ASN A 294 12.30 -29.06 10.03
CA ASN A 294 11.81 -28.80 11.39
C ASN A 294 10.54 -27.92 11.41
N ALA A 295 9.58 -28.20 10.52
CA ALA A 295 8.25 -27.58 10.55
C ALA A 295 7.64 -27.60 11.96
N PRO A 296 7.06 -26.48 12.44
CA PRO A 296 6.50 -26.41 13.78
C PRO A 296 5.22 -27.23 13.88
N ALA A 297 5.01 -27.88 15.03
CA ALA A 297 3.70 -28.40 15.43
C ALA A 297 2.82 -27.22 15.92
N TRP A 298 2.41 -26.38 14.97
CA TRP A 298 1.58 -25.20 15.22
C TRP A 298 0.09 -25.60 15.32
N GLN A 299 -0.70 -24.83 16.05
CA GLN A 299 -2.13 -25.02 16.20
C GLN A 299 -2.88 -23.69 16.02
N GLY A 300 -4.14 -23.75 15.58
CA GLY A 300 -4.96 -22.55 15.40
C GLY A 300 -5.03 -21.66 16.64
N ASN A 301 -5.00 -22.26 17.84
CA ASN A 301 -5.06 -21.54 19.11
C ASN A 301 -3.71 -21.03 19.66
N ASP A 302 -2.58 -21.27 19.00
CA ASP A 302 -1.26 -20.71 19.38
C ASP A 302 -0.55 -19.99 18.23
N THR A 303 -1.27 -19.78 17.12
CA THR A 303 -0.72 -19.26 15.87
C THR A 303 -1.49 -18.03 15.38
N LEU A 304 -0.75 -17.02 14.92
CA LEU A 304 -1.27 -15.83 14.26
C LEU A 304 -1.05 -15.92 12.74
N PHE A 305 -2.08 -15.60 11.98
CA PHE A 305 -2.00 -15.41 10.53
C PHE A 305 -2.15 -13.91 10.25
N ALA A 306 -1.13 -13.27 9.68
CA ALA A 306 -1.18 -11.85 9.38
C ALA A 306 -0.89 -11.58 7.90
N ILE A 307 -1.72 -10.76 7.26
CA ILE A 307 -1.69 -10.54 5.81
C ILE A 307 -1.69 -9.04 5.52
N TRP A 308 -0.66 -8.57 4.80
CA TRP A 308 -0.60 -7.21 4.28
C TRP A 308 -0.20 -7.22 2.80
N ILE A 309 -1.22 -7.21 1.95
CA ILE A 309 -1.18 -7.32 0.49
C ILE A 309 -2.15 -6.29 -0.11
N GLY A 310 -2.08 -6.05 -1.42
CA GLY A 310 -2.93 -5.08 -2.13
C GLY A 310 -2.22 -3.81 -2.57
N ILE A 311 -1.02 -3.53 -2.05
CA ILE A 311 -0.27 -2.30 -2.40
C ILE A 311 0.13 -2.32 -3.88
N ASN A 312 0.64 -3.46 -4.37
CA ASN A 312 1.00 -3.60 -5.79
C ASN A 312 -0.24 -3.80 -6.67
N ASP A 313 -1.30 -4.43 -6.16
CA ASP A 313 -2.55 -4.62 -6.89
C ASP A 313 -3.18 -3.27 -7.28
N VAL A 314 -3.34 -2.38 -6.29
CA VAL A 314 -3.82 -1.00 -6.51
C VAL A 314 -2.81 -0.21 -7.33
N GLY A 315 -1.54 -0.18 -6.90
CA GLY A 315 -0.47 0.60 -7.55
C GLY A 315 -0.24 0.27 -9.03
N ASN A 316 -0.49 -0.97 -9.44
CA ASN A 316 -0.36 -1.42 -10.83
C ASN A 316 -1.66 -1.32 -11.65
N SER A 317 -2.83 -1.04 -11.04
CA SER A 317 -4.13 -1.09 -11.75
C SER A 317 -4.98 0.19 -11.66
N TYR A 318 -4.76 1.09 -10.68
CA TYR A 318 -5.60 2.28 -10.46
C TYR A 318 -5.83 3.15 -11.71
N HIS A 319 -4.83 3.17 -12.61
CA HIS A 319 -4.81 3.96 -13.83
C HIS A 319 -5.80 3.49 -14.91
N HIS A 320 -6.41 2.30 -14.75
CA HIS A 320 -7.50 1.85 -15.61
C HIS A 320 -8.83 2.60 -15.37
N GLY A 321 -8.97 3.29 -14.24
CA GLY A 321 -10.21 3.96 -13.86
C GLY A 321 -11.27 2.97 -13.34
N VAL A 322 -12.39 3.50 -12.83
CA VAL A 322 -13.38 2.71 -12.08
C VAL A 322 -14.19 1.74 -12.95
N ASP A 323 -14.56 2.17 -14.16
CA ASP A 323 -15.59 1.55 -14.99
C ASP A 323 -15.04 0.62 -16.09
N GLY A 324 -15.83 -0.38 -16.47
CA GLY A 324 -15.57 -1.30 -17.58
C GLY A 324 -14.93 -2.64 -17.15
N VAL A 325 -14.77 -3.55 -18.12
CA VAL A 325 -14.29 -4.94 -17.87
C VAL A 325 -12.84 -5.02 -17.38
N ASN A 326 -12.06 -3.96 -17.59
CA ASN A 326 -10.71 -3.78 -17.06
C ASN A 326 -10.66 -2.64 -16.03
N GLY A 327 -11.81 -2.09 -15.63
CA GLY A 327 -11.89 -1.05 -14.60
C GLY A 327 -11.60 -1.64 -13.23
N THR A 328 -11.11 -0.82 -12.30
CA THR A 328 -10.66 -1.30 -10.99
C THR A 328 -11.78 -1.95 -10.18
N THR A 329 -13.04 -1.61 -10.44
CA THR A 329 -14.20 -2.30 -9.82
C THR A 329 -14.19 -3.80 -10.14
N GLU A 330 -13.99 -4.18 -11.40
CA GLU A 330 -13.96 -5.59 -11.82
C GLU A 330 -12.64 -6.28 -11.47
N ILE A 331 -11.52 -5.55 -11.55
CA ILE A 331 -10.20 -6.06 -11.13
C ILE A 331 -10.22 -6.38 -9.63
N ASN A 332 -10.67 -5.45 -8.79
CA ASN A 332 -10.76 -5.65 -7.34
C ASN A 332 -11.76 -6.77 -6.99
N ARG A 333 -12.89 -6.87 -7.70
CA ARG A 333 -13.84 -8.00 -7.53
C ARG A 333 -13.13 -9.35 -7.71
N ARG A 334 -12.37 -9.50 -8.81
CA ARG A 334 -11.59 -10.73 -9.10
C ARG A 334 -10.46 -10.97 -8.10
N ILE A 335 -9.78 -9.92 -7.65
CA ILE A 335 -8.75 -10.02 -6.61
C ILE A 335 -9.35 -10.60 -5.32
N PHE A 336 -10.50 -10.09 -4.90
CA PHE A 336 -11.13 -10.53 -3.64
C PHE A 336 -11.78 -11.91 -3.71
N GLU A 337 -12.10 -12.43 -4.89
CA GLU A 337 -12.41 -13.86 -5.09
C GLU A 337 -11.18 -14.71 -4.68
N VAL A 338 -10.01 -14.47 -5.29
CA VAL A 338 -8.79 -15.24 -4.99
C VAL A 338 -8.29 -14.99 -3.56
N TYR A 339 -8.39 -13.76 -3.04
CA TYR A 339 -8.03 -13.46 -1.65
C TYR A 339 -8.94 -14.24 -0.66
N GLY A 340 -10.25 -14.31 -0.96
CA GLY A 340 -11.20 -15.15 -0.23
C GLY A 340 -10.79 -16.61 -0.21
N ASP A 341 -10.50 -17.19 -1.38
CA ASP A 341 -10.05 -18.58 -1.51
C ASP A 341 -8.78 -18.86 -0.70
N MET A 342 -7.76 -17.98 -0.79
CA MET A 342 -6.50 -18.15 -0.05
C MET A 342 -6.72 -18.13 1.46
N VAL A 343 -7.55 -17.20 1.95
CA VAL A 343 -7.91 -17.14 3.38
C VAL A 343 -8.73 -18.35 3.81
N GLY A 344 -9.61 -18.85 2.94
CA GLY A 344 -10.35 -20.10 3.12
C GLY A 344 -9.39 -21.29 3.29
N MET A 345 -8.37 -21.42 2.45
CA MET A 345 -7.36 -22.49 2.57
C MET A 345 -6.56 -22.38 3.87
N LEU A 346 -6.15 -21.17 4.28
CA LEU A 346 -5.50 -20.95 5.58
C LEU A 346 -6.40 -21.35 6.77
N TYR A 347 -7.71 -21.10 6.68
CA TYR A 347 -8.67 -21.53 7.69
C TYR A 347 -8.88 -23.06 7.66
N ASN A 348 -9.03 -23.66 6.49
CA ASN A 348 -9.21 -25.11 6.33
C ASN A 348 -8.00 -25.89 6.85
N ALA A 349 -6.78 -25.40 6.59
CA ALA A 349 -5.53 -25.92 7.15
C ALA A 349 -5.40 -25.79 8.69
N GLY A 350 -6.31 -25.06 9.35
CA GLY A 350 -6.37 -24.95 10.81
C GLY A 350 -6.12 -23.55 11.39
N GLY A 351 -5.98 -22.51 10.56
CA GLY A 351 -5.80 -21.13 11.02
C GLY A 351 -7.04 -20.57 11.73
N ARG A 352 -6.88 -19.93 12.90
CA ARG A 352 -8.00 -19.44 13.73
C ARG A 352 -7.87 -17.99 14.22
N ASN A 353 -6.74 -17.32 13.98
CA ASN A 353 -6.48 -15.94 14.40
C ASN A 353 -5.90 -15.13 13.25
N PHE A 354 -6.73 -14.31 12.60
CA PHE A 354 -6.39 -13.57 11.38
C PHE A 354 -6.30 -12.07 11.63
N VAL A 355 -5.21 -11.45 11.15
CA VAL A 355 -5.01 -10.00 11.16
C VAL A 355 -4.78 -9.53 9.72
N PHE A 356 -5.72 -8.75 9.22
CA PHE A 356 -5.60 -8.08 7.93
C PHE A 356 -5.10 -6.65 8.12
N LEU A 357 -4.23 -6.18 7.23
CA LEU A 357 -3.75 -4.80 7.23
C LEU A 357 -4.23 -4.12 5.94
N THR A 358 -4.87 -2.97 6.07
CA THR A 358 -5.35 -2.20 4.90
C THR A 358 -4.20 -1.69 4.04
N VAL A 359 -4.44 -1.47 2.75
CA VAL A 359 -3.55 -0.72 1.86
C VAL A 359 -3.36 0.69 2.45
N PRO A 360 -2.11 1.12 2.75
CA PRO A 360 -1.83 2.45 3.28
C PRO A 360 -2.02 3.52 2.19
N PRO A 361 -2.04 4.82 2.54
CA PRO A 361 -2.24 5.93 1.61
C PRO A 361 -1.00 6.15 0.71
N VAL A 362 -0.77 5.23 -0.22
CA VAL A 362 0.32 5.28 -1.20
C VAL A 362 0.09 6.33 -2.30
N ASP A 363 -1.15 6.82 -2.43
CA ASP A 363 -1.51 8.05 -3.16
C ASP A 363 -0.71 9.27 -2.70
N ARG A 364 -0.26 9.28 -1.44
CA ARG A 364 0.57 10.34 -0.85
C ARG A 364 2.08 10.11 -1.04
N SER A 365 2.50 9.04 -1.70
CA SER A 365 3.92 8.72 -1.88
C SER A 365 4.59 9.66 -2.88
N PRO A 366 5.91 9.91 -2.78
CA PRO A 366 6.69 10.66 -3.75
C PRO A 366 6.75 10.00 -5.13
N LEU A 367 6.38 8.73 -5.26
CA LEU A 367 6.19 8.12 -6.57
C LEU A 367 5.01 8.80 -7.28
N THR A 368 3.81 8.69 -6.68
CA THR A 368 2.57 9.25 -7.21
C THR A 368 2.63 10.78 -7.23
N ALA A 369 3.29 11.40 -6.26
CA ALA A 369 3.47 12.85 -6.20
C ALA A 369 4.53 13.39 -7.18
N ALA A 370 5.63 12.68 -7.46
CA ALA A 370 6.61 13.12 -8.46
C ALA A 370 6.11 13.02 -9.91
N GLY A 371 5.07 12.21 -10.16
CA GLY A 371 4.32 12.26 -11.41
C GLY A 371 3.65 13.62 -11.67
N GLY A 372 3.46 14.44 -10.62
CA GLY A 372 2.85 15.78 -10.71
C GLY A 372 1.36 15.77 -11.05
N ASP A 373 0.74 14.59 -11.14
CA ASP A 373 -0.63 14.40 -11.60
C ASP A 373 -1.60 14.20 -10.42
N ALA A 374 -2.37 15.26 -10.13
CA ALA A 374 -3.42 15.22 -9.12
C ALA A 374 -4.59 14.29 -9.50
N ALA A 375 -4.79 13.98 -10.79
CA ALA A 375 -5.78 13.01 -11.23
C ALA A 375 -5.31 11.58 -10.94
N ALA A 376 -4.03 11.27 -11.17
CA ALA A 376 -3.45 9.98 -10.79
C ALA A 376 -3.56 9.72 -9.27
N GLN A 377 -3.21 10.71 -8.44
CA GLN A 377 -3.42 10.63 -6.98
C GLN A 377 -4.89 10.44 -6.60
N ALA A 378 -5.81 11.14 -7.26
CA ALA A 378 -7.24 11.00 -6.98
C ALA A 378 -7.79 9.61 -7.37
N LEU A 379 -7.30 9.03 -8.48
CA LEU A 379 -7.64 7.67 -8.91
C LEU A 379 -7.07 6.63 -7.95
N GLU A 380 -5.77 6.69 -7.63
CA GLU A 380 -5.13 5.78 -6.68
C GLU A 380 -5.81 5.86 -5.31
N LYS A 381 -6.10 7.05 -4.81
CA LYS A 381 -6.84 7.25 -3.54
C LYS A 381 -8.25 6.65 -3.55
N ALA A 382 -8.98 6.80 -4.65
CA ALA A 382 -10.31 6.22 -4.79
C ALA A 382 -10.25 4.68 -4.80
N ASP A 383 -9.23 4.12 -5.46
CA ASP A 383 -9.04 2.68 -5.56
C ASP A 383 -8.54 2.06 -4.24
N ILE A 384 -7.62 2.72 -3.53
CA ILE A 384 -7.25 2.39 -2.13
C ILE A 384 -8.51 2.31 -1.25
N ALA A 385 -9.43 3.26 -1.39
CA ALA A 385 -10.66 3.27 -0.60
C ALA A 385 -11.61 2.10 -0.97
N ALA A 386 -11.75 1.78 -2.25
CA ALA A 386 -12.53 0.65 -2.73
C ALA A 386 -11.95 -0.70 -2.27
N PHE A 387 -10.65 -0.91 -2.48
CA PHE A 387 -9.93 -2.11 -2.04
C PHE A 387 -10.02 -2.32 -0.52
N ASN A 388 -9.85 -1.24 0.26
CA ASN A 388 -9.94 -1.30 1.71
C ASN A 388 -11.37 -1.51 2.23
N SER A 389 -12.41 -1.13 1.48
CA SER A 389 -13.79 -1.47 1.81
C SER A 389 -14.05 -2.96 1.54
N LEU A 390 -13.64 -3.49 0.39
CA LEU A 390 -13.74 -4.94 0.09
C LEU A 390 -13.00 -5.81 1.13
N LEU A 391 -11.86 -5.34 1.65
CA LEU A 391 -11.15 -6.01 2.74
C LEU A 391 -11.90 -5.97 4.07
N LYS A 392 -12.42 -4.81 4.48
CA LYS A 392 -13.06 -4.60 5.79
C LYS A 392 -14.48 -5.13 5.85
N ASP A 393 -15.30 -4.72 4.88
CA ASP A 393 -16.74 -4.88 4.86
C ASP A 393 -17.19 -6.11 4.07
N GLY A 394 -16.30 -6.64 3.21
CA GLY A 394 -16.39 -7.97 2.60
C GLY A 394 -15.57 -9.00 3.37
N LEU A 395 -14.36 -9.31 2.88
CA LEU A 395 -13.54 -10.46 3.29
C LEU A 395 -13.42 -10.67 4.81
N ALA A 396 -13.07 -9.63 5.58
CA ALA A 396 -12.91 -9.76 7.03
C ALA A 396 -14.25 -9.90 7.78
N ALA A 397 -15.30 -9.24 7.30
CA ALA A 397 -16.66 -9.36 7.87
C ALA A 397 -17.27 -10.73 7.56
N ASP A 398 -17.12 -11.22 6.33
CA ASP A 398 -17.56 -12.53 5.88
C ASP A 398 -16.86 -13.64 6.66
N LEU A 399 -15.52 -13.63 6.74
CA LEU A 399 -14.76 -14.60 7.53
C LEU A 399 -15.20 -14.61 9.00
N LYS A 400 -15.44 -13.43 9.60
CA LYS A 400 -15.89 -13.35 10.99
C LYS A 400 -17.33 -13.81 11.18
N SER A 401 -18.21 -13.59 10.22
CA SER A 401 -19.62 -14.03 10.32
C SER A 401 -19.77 -15.54 10.12
N GLN A 402 -19.06 -16.11 9.13
CA GLN A 402 -19.09 -17.54 8.80
C GLN A 402 -18.45 -18.40 9.89
N HIS A 403 -17.50 -17.85 10.66
CA HIS A 403 -16.74 -18.58 11.68
C HIS A 403 -16.75 -17.87 13.04
N ALA A 404 -17.87 -17.26 13.44
CA ALA A 404 -17.96 -16.38 14.61
C ALA A 404 -17.40 -16.95 15.91
N ASP A 405 -17.64 -18.24 16.20
CA ASP A 405 -17.18 -18.94 17.40
C ASP A 405 -15.81 -19.62 17.25
N HIS A 406 -15.30 -19.71 16.01
CA HIS A 406 -14.11 -20.49 15.66
C HIS A 406 -12.95 -19.64 15.14
N ALA A 407 -13.18 -18.45 14.62
CA ALA A 407 -12.14 -17.55 14.14
C ALA A 407 -12.16 -16.21 14.88
N ASN A 408 -10.98 -15.71 15.21
CA ASN A 408 -10.77 -14.31 15.52
C ASN A 408 -10.27 -13.60 14.27
N VAL A 409 -10.87 -12.46 13.99
CA VAL A 409 -10.57 -11.65 12.81
C VAL A 409 -10.42 -10.21 13.27
N TRP A 410 -9.34 -9.57 12.86
CA TRP A 410 -9.09 -8.16 13.10
C TRP A 410 -8.59 -7.49 11.82
N VAL A 411 -8.99 -6.23 11.63
CA VAL A 411 -8.40 -5.38 10.60
C VAL A 411 -7.64 -4.24 11.28
N VAL A 412 -6.41 -4.00 10.84
CA VAL A 412 -5.61 -2.82 11.18
C VAL A 412 -5.79 -1.80 10.07
N ASP A 413 -6.49 -0.69 10.37
CA ASP A 413 -6.56 0.42 9.44
C ASP A 413 -5.23 1.20 9.47
N THR A 414 -4.35 0.86 8.54
CA THR A 414 -3.03 1.47 8.36
C THR A 414 -3.17 2.93 7.92
N GLY A 415 -4.27 3.28 7.26
CA GLY A 415 -4.56 4.63 6.80
C GLY A 415 -4.63 5.64 7.93
N LEU A 416 -5.24 5.27 9.06
CA LEU A 416 -5.27 6.12 10.26
C LEU A 416 -3.86 6.44 10.77
N VAL A 417 -2.98 5.42 10.85
CA VAL A 417 -1.62 5.57 11.39
C VAL A 417 -0.72 6.36 10.45
N PHE A 418 -0.73 6.01 9.16
CA PHE A 418 0.10 6.67 8.15
C PHE A 418 -0.29 8.13 7.96
N ASN A 419 -1.59 8.45 7.85
CA ASN A 419 -2.02 9.85 7.68
C ASN A 419 -1.64 10.68 8.91
N ALA A 420 -1.94 10.23 10.14
CA ALA A 420 -1.56 10.95 11.35
C ALA A 420 -0.05 11.22 11.42
N ALA A 421 0.79 10.22 11.16
CA ALA A 421 2.25 10.37 11.16
C ALA A 421 2.81 11.27 10.04
N MET A 422 2.10 11.41 8.92
CA MET A 422 2.51 12.27 7.81
C MET A 422 2.02 13.71 7.94
N ASP A 423 0.83 13.90 8.51
CA ASP A 423 0.19 15.21 8.73
C ASP A 423 0.78 15.92 9.95
N ASP A 424 1.02 15.19 11.03
CA ASP A 424 1.79 15.64 12.19
C ASP A 424 2.75 14.53 12.65
N PRO A 425 4.04 14.61 12.29
CA PRO A 425 5.07 13.70 12.79
C PRO A 425 5.08 13.53 14.31
N ALA A 426 4.71 14.56 15.10
CA ALA A 426 4.69 14.50 16.56
C ALA A 426 3.52 13.68 17.14
N SER A 427 2.55 13.27 16.32
CA SER A 427 1.41 12.43 16.74
C SER A 427 1.84 11.10 17.36
N PHE A 428 3.06 10.61 17.07
CA PHE A 428 3.65 9.45 17.73
C PHE A 428 5.11 9.71 18.15
N PRO A 429 5.55 9.27 19.35
CA PRO A 429 6.93 9.43 19.80
C PRO A 429 7.99 8.87 18.84
N GLN A 430 7.64 7.85 18.05
CA GLN A 430 8.52 7.19 17.09
C GLN A 430 8.70 8.02 15.81
N THR A 431 7.73 8.86 15.46
CA THR A 431 7.73 9.68 14.24
C THR A 431 8.05 11.15 14.51
N ALA A 432 8.04 11.59 15.77
CA ALA A 432 8.25 12.99 16.16
C ALA A 432 9.56 13.64 15.69
N GLY A 433 10.57 12.84 15.32
CA GLY A 433 11.82 13.31 14.73
C GLY A 433 11.82 13.47 13.20
N LEU A 434 10.76 13.05 12.49
CA LEU A 434 10.67 13.14 11.03
C LEU A 434 10.49 14.61 10.60
N LYS A 435 11.36 15.06 9.70
CA LYS A 435 11.37 16.44 9.16
C LYS A 435 10.87 16.54 7.72
N ASN A 436 10.62 15.40 7.07
CA ASN A 436 10.11 15.29 5.71
C ASN A 436 9.23 14.04 5.63
N THR A 437 8.02 14.21 5.10
CA THR A 437 7.00 13.17 4.92
C THR A 437 6.46 13.15 3.48
N THR A 438 7.16 13.80 2.53
CA THR A 438 6.68 14.10 1.17
C THR A 438 7.72 13.90 0.07
N SER A 439 8.94 13.47 0.41
CA SER A 439 10.05 13.26 -0.54
C SER A 439 10.77 11.95 -0.28
N PHE A 440 11.52 11.45 -1.26
CA PHE A 440 12.45 10.35 -1.05
C PHE A 440 13.60 10.79 -0.12
N CYS A 441 14.02 9.90 0.77
CA CYS A 441 15.27 10.08 1.50
C CYS A 441 16.45 9.87 0.53
N ALA A 442 17.22 10.92 0.24
CA ALA A 442 18.35 10.84 -0.68
C ALA A 442 19.44 9.83 -0.25
N ALA A 443 19.49 9.45 1.04
CA ALA A 443 20.37 8.40 1.53
C ALA A 443 19.91 6.98 1.15
N TYR A 444 18.64 6.79 0.78
CA TYR A 444 18.05 5.48 0.42
C TYR A 444 17.80 5.33 -1.09
N GLY A 445 18.07 6.35 -1.90
CA GLY A 445 17.94 6.34 -3.36
C GLY A 445 19.24 5.98 -4.09
N LYS A 446 20.00 5.00 -3.57
CA LYS A 446 21.29 4.54 -4.14
C LYS A 446 21.23 3.07 -4.53
#